data_AF-A0A101UVA2-F1
#
_entry.id   AF-A0A101UVA2-F1
#
_cell.length_a   1.000
_cell.length_b   1.000
_cell.length_c   1.000
_cell.angle_alpha   90.00
_cell.angle_beta   90.00
_cell.angle_gamma   90.00
#
_symmetry.space_group_name_H-M   'P 1'
#
loop_
_entity.id
_entity.type
_entity.pdbx_description
1 polymer ?
#
loop_
_entity_poly.entity_id
_entity_poly.type
_entity_poly.pdbx_seq_one_letter_code
_entity_poly.pdbx_strand_id
1 'polypeptide(L)'
;MKRAESAFANAISSANREADAMDGVANNLATQWKGQAASTYQGALADWMAGYMACRRALTEMQQKLQQTTGQYTTTNSETIDGASQARSAMSGLPNFPI
;
A
#
# COMPACT_ATOMS: atom_id res chain seq x y z
N MET A 1 -2.04 -1.70 11.75
CA MET A 1 -1.05 -1.16 10.78
C MET A 1 -0.31 -2.26 10.02
N LYS A 2 0.54 -3.09 10.67
CA LYS A 2 1.27 -4.20 10.00
C LYS A 2 0.42 -5.14 9.12
N ARG A 3 -0.80 -5.50 9.55
CA ARG A 3 -1.72 -6.34 8.76
C ARG A 3 -2.23 -5.63 7.50
N ALA A 4 -2.44 -4.31 7.56
CA ALA A 4 -2.86 -3.52 6.40
C ALA A 4 -1.71 -3.42 5.39
N GLU A 5 -0.49 -3.14 5.86
CA GLU A 5 0.70 -3.06 5.01
C GLU A 5 0.96 -4.36 4.23
N SER A 6 0.85 -5.51 4.89
CA SER A 6 0.90 -6.83 4.24
C SER A 6 -0.23 -7.04 3.23
N ALA A 7 -1.45 -6.58 3.51
CA ALA A 7 -2.57 -6.69 2.58
C ALA A 7 -2.36 -5.85 1.32
N PHE A 8 -1.81 -4.63 1.46
CA PHE A 8 -1.47 -3.77 0.31
C PHE A 8 -0.32 -4.36 -0.52
N ALA A 9 0.73 -4.88 0.12
CA ALA A 9 1.81 -5.55 -0.60
C ALA A 9 1.31 -6.78 -1.39
N ASN A 10 0.42 -7.58 -0.79
CA ASN A 10 -0.20 -8.71 -1.48
C ASN A 10 -1.10 -8.24 -2.63
N ALA A 11 -1.91 -7.19 -2.44
CA ALA A 11 -2.75 -6.63 -3.49
C ALA A 11 -1.91 -6.11 -4.68
N ILE A 12 -0.80 -5.44 -4.43
CA ILE A 12 0.15 -5.00 -5.47
C ILE A 12 0.78 -6.20 -6.19
N SER A 13 1.18 -7.25 -5.45
CA SER A 13 1.76 -8.46 -6.04
C SER A 13 0.76 -9.20 -6.92
N SER A 14 -0.46 -9.43 -6.43
CA SER A 14 -1.55 -10.00 -7.23
C SER A 14 -1.82 -9.14 -8.45
N ALA A 15 -1.77 -7.82 -8.28
CA ALA A 15 -2.05 -6.94 -9.38
C ALA A 15 -1.01 -7.07 -10.51
N ASN A 16 0.27 -7.10 -10.16
CA ASN A 16 1.32 -7.29 -11.18
C ASN A 16 1.16 -8.63 -11.94
N ARG A 17 0.78 -9.71 -11.25
CA ARG A 17 0.57 -11.02 -11.92
C ARG A 17 -0.60 -11.00 -12.91
N GLU A 18 -1.69 -10.32 -12.56
CA GLU A 18 -2.84 -10.18 -13.46
C GLU A 18 -2.50 -9.33 -14.69
N ALA A 19 -1.68 -8.28 -14.54
CA ALA A 19 -1.15 -7.52 -15.66
C ALA A 19 -0.32 -8.39 -16.60
N ASP A 20 0.64 -9.15 -16.06
CA ASP A 20 1.49 -10.04 -16.86
C ASP A 20 0.65 -11.13 -17.58
N ALA A 21 -0.39 -11.65 -16.93
CA ALA A 21 -1.30 -12.62 -17.53
C ALA A 21 -2.12 -12.00 -18.68
N MET A 22 -2.61 -10.78 -18.50
CA MET A 22 -3.33 -10.04 -19.54
C MET A 22 -2.45 -9.73 -20.75
N ASP A 23 -1.18 -9.34 -20.54
CA ASP A 23 -0.22 -9.14 -21.63
C ASP A 23 0.05 -10.44 -22.41
N GLY A 24 0.12 -11.58 -21.71
CA GLY A 24 0.25 -12.89 -22.34
C GLY A 24 -0.97 -13.24 -23.22
N VAL A 25 -2.18 -13.00 -22.70
CA VAL A 25 -3.43 -13.24 -23.45
C VAL A 25 -3.53 -12.30 -24.64
N ALA A 26 -3.18 -11.03 -24.46
CA ALA A 26 -3.21 -10.01 -25.52
C ALA A 26 -2.27 -10.37 -26.68
N ASN A 27 -1.03 -10.78 -26.40
CA ASN A 27 -0.08 -11.19 -27.43
C ASN A 27 -0.56 -12.44 -28.20
N ASN A 28 -1.14 -13.42 -27.50
CA ASN A 28 -1.71 -14.59 -28.15
C ASN A 28 -2.90 -14.22 -29.04
N LEU A 29 -3.82 -13.38 -28.55
CA LEU A 29 -4.97 -12.91 -29.31
C LEU A 29 -4.58 -12.07 -30.52
N ALA A 30 -3.59 -11.17 -30.39
CA ALA A 30 -3.09 -10.35 -31.50
C ALA A 30 -2.50 -11.20 -32.63
N THR A 31 -1.96 -12.37 -32.30
CA THR A 31 -1.40 -13.31 -33.28
C THR A 31 -2.51 -14.06 -34.04
N GLN A 32 -3.65 -14.33 -33.40
CA GLN A 32 -4.72 -15.18 -33.95
C GLN A 32 -5.93 -14.40 -34.51
N TRP A 33 -6.22 -13.20 -34.01
CA TRP A 33 -7.36 -12.40 -34.45
C TRP A 33 -6.94 -11.27 -35.39
N LYS A 34 -7.57 -11.22 -36.57
CA LYS A 34 -7.43 -10.13 -37.54
C LYS A 34 -8.80 -9.53 -37.87
N GLY A 35 -8.80 -8.26 -38.28
CA GLY A 35 -10.01 -7.52 -38.64
C GLY A 35 -10.60 -6.70 -37.49
N GLN A 36 -11.87 -6.30 -37.64
CA GLN A 36 -12.52 -5.33 -36.76
C GLN A 36 -12.60 -5.78 -35.29
N ALA A 37 -12.73 -7.09 -35.04
CA ALA A 37 -12.72 -7.66 -33.68
C ALA A 37 -11.38 -7.46 -32.95
N ALA A 38 -10.25 -7.50 -33.68
CA ALA A 38 -8.92 -7.27 -33.10
C ALA A 38 -8.76 -5.80 -32.66
N SER A 39 -9.27 -4.86 -33.46
CA SER A 39 -9.24 -3.42 -33.14
C SER A 39 -10.08 -3.10 -31.89
N THR A 40 -11.29 -3.65 -31.79
CA THR A 40 -12.13 -3.48 -30.60
C THR A 40 -11.49 -4.08 -29.35
N TYR A 41 -10.89 -5.27 -29.46
CA TYR A 41 -10.20 -5.90 -28.34
C TYR A 41 -8.96 -5.11 -27.89
N GLN A 42 -8.17 -4.60 -28.84
CA GLN A 42 -7.02 -3.74 -28.53
C GLN A 42 -7.43 -2.46 -27.80
N GLY A 43 -8.55 -1.84 -28.20
CA GLY A 43 -9.12 -0.69 -27.47
C GLY A 43 -9.51 -1.05 -26.03
N ALA A 44 -10.26 -2.15 -25.85
CA ALA A 44 -10.66 -2.61 -24.52
C ALA A 44 -9.45 -2.98 -23.63
N LEU A 45 -8.40 -3.56 -24.22
CA LEU A 45 -7.17 -3.87 -23.51
C LEU A 45 -6.45 -2.59 -23.07
N ALA A 46 -6.34 -1.59 -23.94
CA ALA A 46 -5.72 -0.31 -23.60
C ALA A 46 -6.47 0.39 -22.45
N ASP A 47 -7.81 0.39 -22.50
CA ASP A 47 -8.65 0.95 -21.44
C ASP A 47 -8.48 0.18 -20.13
N TRP A 48 -8.43 -1.17 -20.20
CA TRP A 48 -8.17 -2.00 -19.04
C TRP A 48 -6.80 -1.69 -18.42
N MET A 49 -5.74 -1.64 -19.23
CA MET A 49 -4.39 -1.32 -18.76
C MET A 49 -4.31 0.07 -18.12
N ALA A 50 -5.02 1.06 -18.68
CA ALA A 50 -5.09 2.41 -18.13
C ALA A 50 -5.77 2.42 -16.75
N GLY A 51 -6.93 1.77 -16.61
CA GLY A 51 -7.60 1.61 -15.32
C GLY A 51 -6.74 0.83 -14.31
N TYR A 52 -5.99 -0.15 -14.81
CA TYR A 52 -5.11 -0.98 -14.00
C TYR A 52 -3.92 -0.20 -13.42
N MET A 53 -3.27 0.61 -14.24
CA MET A 53 -2.18 1.50 -13.80
C MET A 53 -2.68 2.50 -12.74
N ALA A 54 -3.90 3.01 -12.89
CA ALA A 54 -4.51 3.87 -11.88
C ALA A 54 -4.71 3.14 -10.55
N CYS A 55 -5.20 1.89 -10.57
CA CYS A 55 -5.37 1.07 -9.38
C CYS A 55 -4.03 0.80 -8.67
N ARG A 56 -3.00 0.39 -9.42
CA ARG A 56 -1.63 0.20 -8.88
C ARG A 56 -1.07 1.47 -8.23
N ARG A 57 -1.28 2.62 -8.86
CA ARG A 57 -0.85 3.91 -8.32
C ARG A 57 -1.56 4.21 -6.99
N ALA A 58 -2.87 4.04 -6.92
CA ALA A 58 -3.63 4.26 -5.70
C ALA A 58 -3.19 3.33 -4.55
N LEU A 59 -2.93 2.04 -4.85
CA LEU A 59 -2.40 1.08 -3.87
C LEU A 59 -1.01 1.49 -3.37
N THR A 60 -0.13 1.95 -4.25
CA THR A 60 1.21 2.44 -3.89
C THR A 60 1.14 3.68 -3.00
N GLU A 61 0.27 4.64 -3.34
CA GLU A 61 0.05 5.85 -2.54
C GLU A 61 -0.52 5.52 -1.15
N MET A 62 -1.45 4.56 -1.05
CA MET A 62 -1.95 4.08 0.25
C MET A 62 -0.86 3.40 1.08
N GLN A 63 0.00 2.59 0.46
CA GLN A 63 1.12 1.96 1.15
C GLN A 63 2.09 3.01 1.73
N GLN A 64 2.44 4.03 0.93
CA GLN A 64 3.30 5.13 1.39
C GLN A 64 2.70 5.88 2.57
N LYS A 65 1.41 6.21 2.50
CA LYS A 65 0.69 6.87 3.60
C LYS A 65 0.69 6.01 4.87
N LEU A 66 0.42 4.71 4.74
CA LEU A 66 0.47 3.78 5.88
C LEU A 66 1.85 3.71 6.54
N GLN A 67 2.91 3.68 5.73
CA GLN A 67 4.29 3.72 6.23
C GLN A 67 4.59 5.01 6.98
N GLN A 68 4.19 6.15 6.41
CA GLN A 68 4.39 7.45 7.03
C GLN A 68 3.63 7.58 8.36
N THR A 69 2.36 7.17 8.41
CA THR A 69 1.56 7.20 9.64
C THR A 69 2.09 6.23 10.70
N THR A 70 2.58 5.05 10.30
CA THR A 70 3.15 4.08 11.24
C THR A 70 4.47 4.57 11.84
N GLY A 71 5.31 5.23 11.03
CA GLY A 71 6.53 5.88 11.50
C GLY A 71 6.24 6.95 12.54
N GLN A 72 5.30 7.86 12.24
CA GLN A 72 4.89 8.91 13.17
C GLN A 72 4.32 8.36 14.48
N TYR A 73 3.44 7.35 14.42
CA TYR A 73 2.87 6.74 15.64
C TYR A 73 3.95 6.10 16.52
N THR A 74 4.95 5.45 15.91
CA THR A 74 6.06 4.85 16.66
C THR A 74 6.90 5.90 17.36
N THR A 75 7.22 7.00 16.66
CA THR A 75 7.96 8.14 17.24
C THR A 75 7.20 8.77 18.40
N THR A 76 5.93 9.15 18.19
CA THR A 76 5.11 9.79 19.24
C THR A 76 4.90 8.86 20.43
N ASN A 77 4.73 7.56 20.20
CA ASN A 77 4.61 6.59 21.29
C ASN A 77 5.92 6.45 22.07
N SER A 78 7.08 6.46 21.41
CA SER A 78 8.39 6.47 22.09
C SER A 78 8.57 7.74 22.92
N GLU A 79 8.33 8.91 22.33
CA GLU A 79 8.41 10.20 23.02
C GLU A 79 7.46 10.27 24.23
N THR A 80 6.26 9.69 24.10
CA THR A 80 5.29 9.61 25.20
C THR A 80 5.78 8.69 26.32
N ILE A 81 6.35 7.53 25.99
CA ILE A 81 6.93 6.60 26.99
C ILE A 81 8.13 7.25 27.69
N ASP A 82 9.01 7.89 26.93
CA ASP A 82 10.19 8.56 27.46
C ASP A 82 9.79 9.72 28.38
N GLY A 83 8.85 10.56 27.95
CA GLY A 83 8.29 11.65 28.76
C GLY A 83 7.55 11.14 30.01
N ALA A 84 6.75 10.08 29.89
CA ALA A 84 6.06 9.47 31.03
C ALA A 84 7.06 8.86 32.03
N SER A 85 8.14 8.23 31.54
CA SER A 85 9.19 7.66 32.40
C SER A 85 9.99 8.74 33.13
N GLN A 86 10.29 9.86 32.47
CA GLN A 86 10.92 11.03 33.09
C GLN A 86 10.00 11.67 34.15
N ALA A 87 8.72 11.87 33.83
CA ALA A 87 7.74 12.41 34.77
C ALA A 87 7.59 11.50 36.00
N ARG A 88 7.54 10.18 35.80
CA ARG A 88 7.49 9.18 36.89
C ARG A 88 8.73 9.22 37.78
N SER A 89 9.91 9.38 37.18
CA SER A 89 11.18 9.48 37.91
C SER A 89 11.28 10.79 38.71
N ALA A 90 10.79 11.90 38.15
CA ALA A 90 10.72 13.18 38.84
C ALA A 90 9.73 13.15 40.02
N MET A 91 8.58 12.48 39.86
CA MET A 91 7.61 12.29 40.96
C MET A 91 8.14 11.37 42.06
N SER A 92 8.90 10.33 41.72
CA SER A 92 9.55 9.45 42.70
C SER A 92 10.67 10.12 43.51
N GLY A 93 11.23 11.22 43.01
CA GLY A 93 12.31 11.97 43.66
C GLY A 93 11.85 13.10 44.58
N LEU A 94 10.54 13.39 44.64
CA LEU A 94 9.98 14.43 45.51
C LEU A 94 9.67 13.85 46.89
N PRO A 95 10.38 14.26 47.96
CA PRO A 95 10.03 13.84 49.32
C PRO A 95 8.65 14.41 49.65
N ASN A 96 7.69 13.54 49.97
CA ASN A 96 6.35 13.84 50.51
C ASN A 96 5.13 13.91 49.55
N PHE A 97 5.04 13.11 48.49
CA PHE A 97 3.75 12.87 47.82
C PHE A 97 3.01 11.64 48.41
N PRO A 98 1.86 11.81 49.08
CA PRO A 98 1.06 10.68 49.56
C PRO A 98 0.33 10.01 48.39
N ILE A 99 0.33 8.68 48.39
CA ILE A 99 -0.48 7.80 47.52
C ILE A 99 -1.94 7.82 47.93
#